data_AF-A0A7V6SU97-F1
#
_entry.id   AF-A0A7V6SU97-F1
#
_cell.length_a   1.000
_cell.length_b   1.000
_cell.length_c   1.000
_cell.angle_alpha   90.00
_cell.angle_beta   90.00
_cell.angle_gamma   90.00
#
_symmetry.space_group_name_H-M   'P 1'
#
loop_
_entity.id
_entity.type
_entity.pdbx_description
1 polymer ?
#
loop_
_entity_poly.entity_id
_entity_poly.type
_entity_poly.pdbx_seq_one_letter_code
_entity_poly.pdbx_strand_id
1 'polypeptide(L)'
;GISFHQPLNNHLEWVTAEDSARLLMKLCLDDVPDRLWNNVYNIGGGASFRLSAYEFLRKIFSLLSIDMRDILTPDLYALRNFHGQYYLDSDELDKLLPFRKDTFEDFLERVRAALPLWVKAAKWAPKTFVRWLLREQCLRNPRTPLYWLKHDVEEKIEAFFGSRKVWEEIGGWEDFVHIPEAPYTLISHGYDEQKPATRLQLKDMKEAARFRGGECLSQEMDTGDWSTKLHFVCSQGHSFHASPFLILRAGHWCETCVKNTATYEQQARKSPFMAQVWRADHPIQNTFSSS
;
A
#
# COMPACT_ATOMS: atom_id res chain seq x y z
N GLY A 1 14.76 -1.38 9.63
CA GLY A 1 14.99 -1.75 8.23
C GLY A 1 13.81 -1.29 7.42
N ILE A 2 12.80 -2.15 7.30
CA ILE A 2 11.58 -1.88 6.53
C ILE A 2 10.81 -0.62 6.95
N SER A 3 10.85 -0.25 8.24
CA SER A 3 10.23 0.99 8.75
C SER A 3 10.75 2.26 8.06
N PHE A 4 11.97 2.24 7.54
CA PHE A 4 12.57 3.36 6.81
C PHE A 4 12.23 3.34 5.31
N HIS A 5 11.55 2.30 4.83
CA HIS A 5 11.08 2.25 3.45
C HIS A 5 9.76 2.99 3.29
N GLN A 6 9.05 3.25 4.39
CA GLN A 6 7.76 3.95 4.38
C GLN A 6 8.00 5.47 4.34
N PRO A 7 7.52 6.18 3.29
CA PRO A 7 7.56 7.63 3.26
C PRO A 7 6.81 8.25 4.45
N LEU A 8 7.31 9.37 4.97
CA LEU A 8 6.72 10.03 6.14
C LEU A 8 5.26 10.47 5.91
N ASN A 9 4.91 10.90 4.70
CA ASN A 9 3.54 11.22 4.31
C ASN A 9 2.78 10.03 3.69
N ASN A 10 3.22 8.79 3.88
CA ASN A 10 2.45 7.64 3.43
C ASN A 10 1.28 7.35 4.38
N HIS A 11 0.06 7.35 3.87
CA HIS A 11 -1.18 7.10 4.62
C HIS A 11 -1.56 5.62 4.60
N LEU A 12 -1.70 5.02 5.78
CA LEU A 12 -2.10 3.62 5.93
C LEU A 12 -3.33 3.51 6.83
N GLU A 13 -4.16 2.51 6.55
CA GLU A 13 -5.14 2.01 7.52
C GLU A 13 -4.57 0.76 8.20
N TRP A 14 -4.14 0.90 9.44
CA TRP A 14 -3.63 -0.22 10.22
C TRP A 14 -4.77 -1.04 10.83
N VAL A 15 -4.48 -2.28 11.23
CA VAL A 15 -5.41 -3.12 11.99
C VAL A 15 -4.62 -3.85 13.07
N THR A 16 -5.19 -3.98 14.27
CA THR A 16 -4.50 -4.65 15.38
C THR A 16 -4.48 -6.17 15.17
N ALA A 17 -3.53 -6.84 15.83
CA ALA A 17 -3.50 -8.29 15.86
C ALA A 17 -4.75 -8.84 16.59
N GLU A 18 -5.26 -8.12 17.59
CA GLU A 18 -6.46 -8.51 18.33
C GLU A 18 -7.75 -8.41 17.50
N ASP A 19 -7.91 -7.32 16.73
CA ASP A 19 -9.01 -7.18 15.76
C ASP A 19 -8.93 -8.28 14.69
N SER A 20 -7.75 -8.52 14.13
CA SER A 20 -7.51 -9.58 13.14
C SER A 20 -7.81 -10.97 13.71
N ALA A 21 -7.40 -11.27 14.95
CA ALA A 21 -7.69 -12.53 15.60
C ALA A 21 -9.20 -12.70 15.86
N ARG A 22 -9.90 -11.63 16.25
CA ARG A 22 -11.36 -11.64 16.42
C ARG A 22 -12.08 -11.94 15.11
N LEU A 23 -11.63 -11.37 14.00
CA LEU A 23 -12.14 -11.70 12.68
C LEU A 23 -11.98 -13.21 12.41
N LEU A 24 -10.77 -13.74 12.54
CA LEU A 24 -10.49 -15.16 12.29
C LEU A 24 -11.32 -16.10 13.19
N MET A 25 -11.48 -15.76 14.47
CA MET A 25 -12.32 -16.53 15.38
C MET A 25 -13.80 -16.52 14.97
N LYS A 26 -14.29 -15.37 14.49
CA LYS A 26 -15.68 -15.23 14.03
C LYS A 26 -15.96 -16.03 12.75
N LEU A 27 -14.96 -16.21 11.89
CA LEU A 27 -15.08 -17.05 10.69
C LEU A 27 -15.34 -18.53 11.02
N CYS A 28 -15.05 -18.96 12.26
CA CYS A 28 -15.27 -20.34 12.71
C CYS A 28 -16.65 -20.55 13.36
N LEU A 29 -17.50 -19.53 13.43
CA LEU A 29 -18.85 -19.63 14.00
C LEU A 29 -19.86 -20.09 12.93
N ASP A 30 -20.96 -20.69 13.38
CA ASP A 30 -22.00 -21.22 12.49
C ASP A 30 -22.90 -20.13 11.88
N ASP A 31 -22.86 -18.90 12.41
CA ASP A 31 -23.72 -17.77 12.01
C ASP A 31 -23.05 -16.81 11.01
N VAL A 32 -21.99 -17.24 10.34
CA VAL A 32 -21.28 -16.45 9.32
C VAL A 32 -22.18 -16.26 8.09
N PRO A 33 -22.44 -15.00 7.64
CA PRO A 33 -23.31 -14.76 6.50
C PRO A 33 -22.77 -15.38 5.20
N ASP A 34 -23.62 -16.09 4.45
CA ASP A 34 -23.24 -16.77 3.20
C ASP A 34 -22.51 -15.86 2.19
N ARG A 35 -22.92 -14.59 2.12
CA ARG A 35 -22.32 -13.57 1.23
C ARG A 35 -20.84 -13.30 1.47
N LEU A 36 -20.30 -13.71 2.62
CA LEU A 36 -18.89 -13.60 2.95
C LEU A 36 -18.04 -14.55 2.09
N TRP A 37 -18.57 -15.74 1.82
CA TRP A 37 -17.81 -16.79 1.14
C TRP A 37 -17.62 -16.48 -0.34
N ASN A 38 -16.50 -16.97 -0.90
CA ASN A 38 -16.11 -16.74 -2.30
C ASN A 38 -16.04 -15.24 -2.69
N ASN A 39 -15.64 -14.39 -1.74
CA ASN A 39 -15.50 -12.96 -1.94
C ASN A 39 -14.11 -12.47 -1.50
N VAL A 40 -13.76 -11.23 -1.85
CA VAL A 40 -12.52 -10.56 -1.45
C VAL A 40 -12.89 -9.30 -0.68
N TYR A 41 -12.22 -9.11 0.46
CA TYR A 41 -12.43 -7.97 1.36
C TYR A 41 -11.09 -7.37 1.76
N ASN A 42 -11.09 -6.04 1.90
CA ASN A 42 -9.99 -5.33 2.54
C ASN A 42 -10.20 -5.33 4.05
N ILE A 43 -9.15 -5.64 4.80
CA ILE A 43 -9.15 -5.59 6.26
C ILE A 43 -8.45 -4.30 6.68
N GLY A 44 -9.10 -3.54 7.55
CA GLY A 44 -8.52 -2.34 8.17
C GLY A 44 -9.16 -2.08 9.54
N GLY A 45 -8.52 -1.28 10.38
CA GLY A 45 -8.97 -0.95 11.74
C GLY A 45 -9.99 0.19 11.81
N GLY A 46 -10.44 0.72 10.67
CA GLY A 46 -11.36 1.83 10.59
C GLY A 46 -10.69 3.20 10.78
N ALA A 47 -11.51 4.25 10.86
CA ALA A 47 -11.05 5.64 10.81
C ALA A 47 -9.99 6.01 11.85
N SER A 48 -10.05 5.44 13.07
CA SER A 48 -9.06 5.74 14.12
C SER A 48 -7.65 5.25 13.77
N PHE A 49 -7.52 4.24 12.89
CA PHE A 49 -6.24 3.67 12.45
C PHE A 49 -5.75 4.22 11.11
N ARG A 50 -6.43 5.21 10.53
CA ARG A 50 -5.99 5.90 9.31
C ARG A 50 -5.02 7.01 9.69
N LEU A 51 -3.72 6.78 9.49
CA LEU A 51 -2.66 7.69 9.90
C LEU A 51 -1.58 7.79 8.83
N SER A 52 -0.96 8.95 8.70
CA SER A 52 0.33 9.04 8.01
C SER A 52 1.42 8.34 8.83
N ALA A 53 2.49 7.89 8.17
CA ALA A 53 3.65 7.32 8.86
C ALA A 53 4.23 8.30 9.90
N TYR A 54 4.25 9.59 9.57
CA TYR A 54 4.66 10.67 10.45
C TYR A 54 3.80 10.73 11.72
N GLU A 55 2.47 10.70 11.59
CA GLU A 55 1.54 10.73 12.73
C GLU A 55 1.69 9.49 13.61
N PHE A 56 1.78 8.31 12.98
CA PHE A 56 2.01 7.07 13.68
C PHE A 56 3.30 7.15 14.52
N LEU A 57 4.42 7.55 13.91
CA LEU A 57 5.70 7.70 14.60
C LEU A 57 5.61 8.71 15.75
N ARG A 58 4.97 9.88 15.55
CA ARG A 58 4.80 10.85 16.63
C ARG A 58 4.02 10.28 17.80
N LYS A 59 2.91 9.58 17.54
CA LYS A 59 2.09 8.96 18.58
C LYS A 59 2.88 7.88 19.34
N ILE A 60 3.66 7.04 18.66
CA ILE A 60 4.56 6.08 19.32
C ILE A 60 5.62 6.77 20.18
N PHE A 61 6.33 7.78 19.66
CA PHE A 61 7.39 8.48 20.40
C PHE A 61 6.84 9.29 21.59
N SER A 62 5.59 9.78 21.49
CA SER A 62 4.91 10.45 22.60
C SER A 62 4.77 9.55 23.84
N LEU A 63 4.68 8.22 23.66
CA LEU A 63 4.64 7.26 24.77
C LEU A 63 5.92 7.28 25.61
N LEU A 64 7.02 7.72 25.03
CA LEU A 64 8.33 7.85 25.67
C LEU A 64 8.59 9.27 26.19
N SER A 65 7.67 10.21 25.98
CA SER A 65 7.88 11.64 26.23
C SER A 65 9.13 12.18 25.49
N ILE A 66 9.33 11.72 24.26
CA ILE A 66 10.42 12.15 23.37
C ILE A 66 9.80 12.73 22.10
N ASP A 67 10.28 13.88 21.64
CA ASP A 67 9.98 14.33 20.27
C ASP A 67 10.81 13.49 19.30
N MET A 68 10.14 12.80 18.38
CA MET A 68 10.83 11.97 17.40
C MET A 68 11.83 12.76 16.55
N ARG A 69 11.61 14.07 16.37
CA ARG A 69 12.46 14.96 15.56
C ARG A 69 13.85 15.18 16.17
N ASP A 70 14.01 14.93 17.47
CA ASP A 70 15.30 14.97 18.14
C ASP A 70 16.20 13.79 17.74
N ILE A 71 15.60 12.68 17.27
CA ILE A 71 16.27 11.40 17.01
C ILE A 71 16.24 11.03 15.53
N LEU A 72 15.09 11.16 14.89
CA LEU A 72 14.86 10.81 13.49
C LEU A 72 15.10 12.02 12.59
N THR A 73 15.48 11.76 11.34
CA THR A 73 15.60 12.79 10.30
C THR A 73 14.91 12.35 9.02
N PRO A 74 14.40 13.29 8.20
CA PRO A 74 13.69 12.95 6.96
C PRO A 74 14.51 12.09 6.00
N ASP A 75 15.83 12.35 5.88
CA ASP A 75 16.76 11.62 5.00
C ASP A 75 16.93 10.14 5.34
N LEU A 76 16.46 9.68 6.50
CA LEU A 76 16.44 8.25 6.85
C LEU A 76 15.37 7.48 6.06
N TYR A 77 14.34 8.16 5.57
CA TYR A 77 13.14 7.54 5.01
C TYR A 77 13.15 7.62 3.48
N ALA A 78 12.67 6.57 2.83
CA ALA A 78 12.40 6.58 1.39
C ALA A 78 11.30 7.59 1.03
N LEU A 79 11.24 7.99 -0.24
CA LEU A 79 10.24 8.93 -0.74
C LEU A 79 9.07 8.25 -1.47
N ARG A 80 9.25 6.99 -1.91
CA ARG A 80 8.24 6.23 -2.67
C ARG A 80 8.42 4.72 -2.49
N ASN A 81 7.63 3.93 -3.23
CA ASN A 81 7.78 2.48 -3.38
C ASN A 81 7.57 1.69 -2.08
N PHE A 82 6.58 2.10 -1.29
CA PHE A 82 6.10 1.35 -0.13
C PHE A 82 4.68 0.85 -0.39
N HIS A 83 4.39 -0.37 0.05
CA HIS A 83 3.07 -0.97 -0.12
C HIS A 83 2.18 -0.67 1.08
N GLY A 84 0.91 -0.39 0.80
CA GLY A 84 -0.11 -0.10 1.80
C GLY A 84 -0.75 1.25 1.53
N GLN A 85 -2.05 1.31 1.77
CA GLN A 85 -2.91 2.47 1.55
C GLN A 85 -4.16 2.30 2.43
N TYR A 86 -5.03 3.29 2.46
CA TYR A 86 -6.38 3.08 2.96
C TYR A 86 -7.26 2.51 1.84
N TYR A 87 -8.21 1.65 2.21
CA TYR A 87 -9.21 1.13 1.28
C TYR A 87 -10.55 1.76 1.59
N LEU A 88 -11.23 2.26 0.56
CA LEU A 88 -12.53 2.93 0.68
C LEU A 88 -13.64 2.00 1.21
N ASP A 89 -13.48 0.71 1.00
CA ASP A 89 -14.45 -0.33 1.35
C ASP A 89 -13.98 -1.21 2.52
N SER A 90 -12.94 -0.81 3.27
CA SER A 90 -12.47 -1.59 4.43
C SER A 90 -13.58 -1.79 5.48
N ASP A 91 -14.52 -0.84 5.56
CA ASP A 91 -15.67 -0.88 6.46
C ASP A 91 -16.71 -1.95 6.07
N GLU A 92 -16.73 -2.42 4.82
CA GLU A 92 -17.72 -3.39 4.37
C GLU A 92 -17.60 -4.71 5.12
N LEU A 93 -16.38 -5.23 5.32
CA LEU A 93 -16.18 -6.49 6.04
C LEU A 93 -16.63 -6.39 7.49
N ASP A 94 -16.37 -5.27 8.16
CA ASP A 94 -16.81 -5.07 9.54
C ASP A 94 -18.33 -4.94 9.65
N LYS A 95 -19.01 -4.35 8.66
CA LYS A 95 -20.49 -4.39 8.58
C LYS A 95 -21.03 -5.80 8.39
N LEU A 96 -20.31 -6.66 7.65
CA LEU A 96 -20.70 -8.06 7.42
C LEU A 96 -20.50 -8.92 8.66
N LEU A 97 -19.32 -8.81 9.27
CA LEU A 97 -18.86 -9.65 10.35
C LEU A 97 -18.15 -8.77 11.37
N PRO A 98 -18.89 -8.05 12.25
CA PRO A 98 -18.31 -7.05 13.13
C PRO A 98 -17.16 -7.60 13.95
N PHE A 99 -15.95 -7.16 13.65
CA PHE A 99 -14.73 -7.68 14.25
C PHE A 99 -13.91 -6.58 14.90
N ARG A 100 -14.06 -5.31 14.53
CA ARG A 100 -13.31 -4.20 15.10
C ARG A 100 -13.79 -3.86 16.50
N LYS A 101 -12.83 -3.58 17.38
CA LYS A 101 -13.12 -3.10 18.75
C LYS A 101 -12.10 -2.09 19.23
N ASP A 102 -10.86 -2.23 18.79
CA ASP A 102 -9.81 -1.33 19.22
C ASP A 102 -9.94 0.04 18.54
N THR A 103 -9.55 1.07 19.27
CA THR A 103 -9.12 2.36 18.72
C THR A 103 -7.59 2.41 18.67
N PHE A 104 -7.05 3.40 17.96
CA PHE A 104 -5.60 3.62 17.99
C PHE A 104 -5.11 3.99 19.39
N GLU A 105 -5.92 4.69 20.18
CA GLU A 105 -5.64 5.00 21.59
C GLU A 105 -5.55 3.74 22.44
N ASP A 106 -6.46 2.77 22.28
CA ASP A 106 -6.38 1.48 22.98
C ASP A 106 -5.09 0.72 22.64
N PHE A 107 -4.69 0.76 21.36
CA PHE A 107 -3.41 0.19 20.92
C PHE A 107 -2.22 0.88 21.61
N LEU A 108 -2.21 2.21 21.68
CA LEU A 108 -1.16 2.97 22.35
C LEU A 108 -1.06 2.64 23.85
N GLU A 109 -2.18 2.43 24.53
CA GLU A 109 -2.20 2.01 25.93
C GLU A 109 -1.58 0.64 26.13
N ARG A 110 -1.91 -0.34 25.25
CA ARG A 110 -1.29 -1.67 25.28
C ARG A 110 0.21 -1.60 25.03
N VAL A 111 0.64 -0.82 24.04
CA VAL A 111 2.07 -0.59 23.79
C VAL A 111 2.74 0.00 25.03
N ARG A 112 2.17 1.06 25.63
CA ARG A 112 2.71 1.70 26.85
C ARG A 112 2.84 0.73 28.02
N ALA A 113 1.85 -0.15 28.21
CA ALA A 113 1.87 -1.17 29.24
C ALA A 113 2.99 -2.19 29.01
N ALA A 114 3.18 -2.61 27.75
CA ALA A 114 4.19 -3.60 27.37
C ALA A 114 5.63 -3.04 27.28
N LEU A 115 5.83 -1.72 27.24
CA LEU A 115 7.15 -1.11 27.12
C LEU A 115 8.07 -1.50 28.30
N PRO A 116 9.27 -2.05 28.04
CA PRO A 116 10.27 -2.33 29.06
C PRO A 116 10.69 -1.08 29.83
N LEU A 117 11.02 -1.23 31.12
CA LEU A 117 11.41 -0.10 31.98
C LEU A 117 12.63 0.67 31.44
N TRP A 118 13.60 -0.02 30.83
CA TRP A 118 14.77 0.62 30.23
C TRP A 118 14.41 1.51 29.02
N VAL A 119 13.38 1.13 28.24
CA VAL A 119 12.87 1.96 27.13
C VAL A 119 12.17 3.20 27.67
N LYS A 120 11.40 3.06 28.75
CA LYS A 120 10.77 4.20 29.45
C LYS A 120 11.81 5.18 30.01
N ALA A 121 12.99 4.67 30.39
CA ALA A 121 14.12 5.48 30.82
C ALA A 121 14.88 6.17 29.67
N ALA A 122 14.63 5.80 28.40
CA ALA A 122 15.33 6.37 27.23
C ALA A 122 15.12 7.89 27.09
N LYS A 123 14.10 8.47 27.74
CA LYS A 123 13.89 9.92 27.77
C LYS A 123 15.06 10.69 28.38
N TRP A 124 15.84 10.07 29.28
CA TRP A 124 17.01 10.66 29.94
C TRP A 124 18.31 10.50 29.14
N ALA A 125 18.31 9.68 28.08
CA ALA A 125 19.49 9.51 27.24
C ALA A 125 19.77 10.78 26.42
N PRO A 126 21.05 11.17 26.23
CA PRO A 126 21.41 12.29 25.36
C PRO A 126 20.91 12.06 23.93
N LYS A 127 20.00 12.91 23.44
CA LYS A 127 19.33 12.70 22.15
C LYS A 127 20.28 12.69 20.97
N THR A 128 21.31 13.53 21.01
CA THR A 128 22.39 13.57 20.01
C THR A 128 23.11 12.23 19.90
N PHE A 129 23.38 11.57 21.03
CA PHE A 129 23.99 10.24 21.05
C PHE A 129 23.04 9.17 20.51
N VAL A 130 21.76 9.19 20.90
CA VAL A 130 20.75 8.24 20.41
C VAL A 130 20.57 8.38 18.88
N ARG A 131 20.50 9.61 18.37
CA ARG A 131 20.46 9.93 16.94
C ARG A 131 21.67 9.40 16.20
N TRP A 132 22.86 9.65 16.73
CA TRP A 132 24.11 9.13 16.15
C TRP A 132 24.11 7.60 16.09
N LEU A 133 23.75 6.93 17.20
CA LEU A 133 23.73 5.47 17.28
C LEU A 133 22.73 4.88 16.28
N LEU A 134 21.53 5.46 16.17
CA LEU A 134 20.53 5.04 15.20
C LEU A 134 21.06 5.17 13.76
N ARG A 135 21.67 6.32 13.44
CA ARG A 135 22.23 6.57 12.11
C ARG A 135 23.34 5.58 11.76
N GLU A 136 24.23 5.29 12.71
CA GLU A 136 25.27 4.25 12.57
C GLU A 136 24.69 2.86 12.33
N GLN A 137 23.61 2.50 13.04
CA GLN A 137 22.91 1.24 12.81
C GLN A 137 22.29 1.16 11.42
N CYS A 138 21.70 2.26 10.93
CA CYS A 138 21.19 2.33 9.57
C CYS A 138 22.32 2.16 8.55
N LEU A 139 23.43 2.88 8.69
CA LEU A 139 24.60 2.78 7.79
C LEU A 139 25.23 1.37 7.71
N ARG A 140 24.93 0.47 8.66
CA ARG A 140 25.44 -0.91 8.71
C ARG A 140 24.37 -1.95 8.34
N ASN A 141 23.12 -1.54 8.15
CA ASN A 141 22.01 -2.44 7.92
C ASN A 141 21.60 -2.45 6.45
N PRO A 142 21.80 -3.57 5.71
CA PRO A 142 21.51 -3.66 4.28
C PRO A 142 20.04 -3.48 3.90
N ARG A 143 19.15 -3.43 4.89
CA ARG A 143 17.72 -3.18 4.70
C ARG A 143 17.32 -1.73 4.95
N THR A 144 18.23 -0.77 4.89
CA THR A 144 17.91 0.66 5.13
C THR A 144 18.38 1.55 3.99
N PRO A 145 17.69 2.67 3.74
CA PRO A 145 18.10 3.62 2.71
C PRO A 145 19.54 4.14 2.85
N LEU A 146 19.96 4.51 4.07
CA LEU A 146 21.31 5.00 4.30
C LEU A 146 22.41 4.00 3.93
N TYR A 147 22.17 2.70 4.15
CA TYR A 147 23.11 1.67 3.70
C TYR A 147 23.21 1.66 2.17
N TRP A 148 22.08 1.72 1.47
CA TRP A 148 22.06 1.69 0.01
C TRP A 148 22.84 2.87 -0.58
N LEU A 149 22.67 4.05 0.01
CA LEU A 149 23.40 5.27 -0.36
C LEU A 149 24.89 5.21 -0.01
N LYS A 150 25.27 4.54 1.08
CA LYS A 150 26.68 4.36 1.45
C LYS A 150 27.41 3.38 0.53
N HIS A 151 26.70 2.39 -0.01
CA HIS A 151 27.26 1.27 -0.76
C HIS A 151 26.89 1.31 -2.26
N ASP A 152 26.41 2.45 -2.76
CA ASP A 152 26.07 2.67 -4.17
C ASP A 152 25.17 1.58 -4.76
N VAL A 153 24.13 1.19 -4.00
CA VAL A 153 23.13 0.20 -4.44
C VAL A 153 22.12 0.88 -5.37
N GLU A 154 22.56 1.20 -6.59
CA GLU A 154 21.83 2.05 -7.55
C GLU A 154 20.39 1.60 -7.81
N GLU A 155 20.14 0.29 -7.95
CA GLU A 155 18.77 -0.24 -8.14
C GLU A 155 17.82 0.21 -7.01
N LYS A 156 18.30 0.23 -5.77
CA LYS A 156 17.51 0.66 -4.61
C LYS A 156 17.41 2.18 -4.52
N ILE A 157 18.49 2.90 -4.84
CA ILE A 157 18.47 4.36 -4.85
C ILE A 157 17.44 4.85 -5.87
N GLU A 158 17.47 4.31 -7.08
CA GLU A 158 16.50 4.61 -8.13
C GLU A 158 15.08 4.24 -7.69
N ALA A 159 14.87 3.02 -7.18
CA ALA A 159 13.53 2.56 -6.82
C ALA A 159 12.87 3.35 -5.67
N PHE A 160 13.64 3.86 -4.71
CA PHE A 160 13.10 4.50 -3.50
C PHE A 160 13.26 6.04 -3.45
N PHE A 161 14.16 6.60 -4.25
CA PHE A 161 14.41 8.04 -4.36
C PHE A 161 14.33 8.56 -5.80
N GLY A 162 14.56 7.71 -6.80
CA GLY A 162 14.66 8.04 -8.23
C GLY A 162 15.94 8.74 -8.65
N SER A 163 16.80 9.10 -7.71
CA SER A 163 18.22 9.37 -7.93
C SER A 163 18.88 9.70 -6.60
N ARG A 164 20.21 9.60 -6.54
CA ARG A 164 21.00 10.11 -5.42
C ARG A 164 20.82 11.62 -5.21
N LYS A 165 20.74 12.39 -6.30
CA LYS A 165 20.57 13.85 -6.25
C LYS A 165 19.29 14.26 -5.49
N VAL A 166 18.18 13.57 -5.76
CA VAL A 166 16.92 13.81 -5.03
C VAL A 166 17.07 13.55 -3.53
N TRP A 167 17.85 12.54 -3.13
CA TRP A 167 18.12 12.29 -1.72
C TRP A 167 19.02 13.36 -1.08
N GLU A 168 20.03 13.84 -1.79
CA GLU A 168 20.94 14.90 -1.32
C GLU A 168 20.22 16.25 -1.11
N GLU A 169 19.12 16.46 -1.82
CA GLU A 169 18.23 17.63 -1.68
C GLU A 169 17.23 17.50 -0.53
N ILE A 170 17.15 16.35 0.16
CA ILE A 170 16.25 16.17 1.31
C ILE A 170 16.73 17.05 2.46
N GLY A 171 15.91 18.07 2.75
CA GLY A 171 16.11 19.00 3.84
C GLY A 171 15.82 18.43 5.23
N GLY A 172 15.88 19.32 6.22
CA GLY A 172 15.59 19.00 7.61
C GLY A 172 14.09 18.93 7.92
N TRP A 173 13.75 18.92 9.21
CA TRP A 173 12.35 18.93 9.64
C TRP A 173 11.65 20.26 9.34
N GLU A 174 12.42 21.33 9.17
CA GLU A 174 12.00 22.67 8.75
C GLU A 174 11.44 22.69 7.33
N ASP A 175 11.93 21.82 6.45
CA ASP A 175 11.49 21.71 5.06
C ASP A 175 10.37 20.66 4.88
N PHE A 176 10.17 19.82 5.90
CA PHE A 176 9.17 18.75 5.86
C PHE A 176 7.75 19.31 6.10
N VAL A 177 6.90 19.20 5.08
CA VAL A 177 5.48 19.51 5.17
C VAL A 177 4.68 18.24 5.42
N HIS A 178 4.05 18.15 6.58
CA HIS A 178 3.13 17.06 6.91
C HIS A 178 1.78 17.22 6.19
N ILE A 179 1.30 16.14 5.58
CA ILE A 179 0.00 16.07 4.91
C ILE A 179 -0.93 15.19 5.77
N PRO A 180 -1.78 15.76 6.66
CA PRO A 180 -2.65 14.96 7.53
C PRO A 180 -3.74 14.24 6.73
N GLU A 181 -4.36 14.94 5.78
CA GLU A 181 -5.34 14.38 4.85
C GLU A 181 -4.79 14.50 3.43
N ALA A 182 -4.60 13.36 2.76
CA ALA A 182 -4.15 13.33 1.38
C ALA A 182 -5.36 13.35 0.42
N PRO A 183 -5.31 14.14 -0.67
CA PRO A 183 -6.25 13.95 -1.76
C PRO A 183 -6.05 12.54 -2.33
N TYR A 184 -7.15 11.87 -2.68
CA TYR A 184 -7.11 10.57 -3.33
C TYR A 184 -7.87 10.62 -4.66
N THR A 185 -7.49 9.70 -5.54
CA THR A 185 -8.18 9.48 -6.82
C THR A 185 -8.78 8.08 -6.79
N LEU A 186 -10.05 7.97 -7.18
CA LEU A 186 -10.68 6.67 -7.40
C LEU A 186 -10.05 6.00 -8.62
N ILE A 187 -9.51 4.81 -8.42
CA ILE A 187 -8.96 3.99 -9.50
C ILE A 187 -10.14 3.45 -10.32
N SER A 188 -10.14 3.69 -11.63
CA SER A 188 -11.05 3.03 -12.55
C SER A 188 -10.60 1.58 -12.78
N HIS A 189 -11.52 0.64 -12.66
CA HIS A 189 -11.26 -0.77 -12.96
C HIS A 189 -11.55 -1.16 -14.43
N GLY A 190 -11.95 -0.19 -15.26
CA GLY A 190 -12.22 -0.40 -16.68
C GLY A 190 -13.61 -0.98 -16.99
N TYR A 191 -14.54 -0.93 -16.04
CA TYR A 191 -15.93 -1.31 -16.21
C TYR A 191 -16.84 -0.46 -15.31
N ASP A 192 -18.15 -0.51 -15.54
CA ASP A 192 -19.14 0.15 -14.67
C ASP A 192 -19.33 -0.63 -13.35
N GLU A 193 -18.71 -0.14 -12.29
CA GLU A 193 -18.79 -0.71 -10.94
C GLU A 193 -20.16 -0.52 -10.28
N GLN A 194 -21.03 0.36 -10.80
CA GLN A 194 -22.39 0.52 -10.30
C GLN A 194 -23.35 -0.54 -10.87
N LYS A 195 -22.94 -1.22 -11.94
CA LYS A 195 -23.72 -2.27 -12.57
C LYS A 195 -23.78 -3.50 -11.66
N PRO A 196 -24.99 -4.00 -11.31
CA PRO A 196 -25.11 -5.17 -10.46
C PRO A 196 -24.40 -6.39 -11.05
N ALA A 197 -23.76 -7.18 -10.19
CA ALA A 197 -23.04 -8.40 -10.56
C ALA A 197 -23.88 -9.33 -11.45
N THR A 198 -25.18 -9.47 -11.16
CA THR A 198 -26.15 -10.30 -11.91
C THR A 198 -26.46 -9.80 -13.31
N ARG A 199 -26.00 -8.60 -13.69
CA ARG A 199 -26.21 -7.99 -15.01
C ARG A 199 -24.92 -7.86 -15.81
N LEU A 200 -23.77 -8.24 -15.25
CA LEU A 200 -22.52 -8.23 -16.00
C LEU A 200 -22.58 -9.22 -17.16
N GLN A 201 -22.00 -8.83 -18.28
CA GLN A 201 -22.05 -9.57 -19.54
C GLN A 201 -20.68 -9.53 -20.22
N LEU A 202 -20.52 -10.32 -21.29
CA LEU A 202 -19.27 -10.40 -22.04
C LEU A 202 -18.72 -9.04 -22.49
N LYS A 203 -19.60 -8.09 -22.81
CA LYS A 203 -19.21 -6.73 -23.21
C LYS A 203 -18.37 -6.04 -22.12
N ASP A 204 -18.78 -6.15 -20.85
CA ASP A 204 -18.08 -5.51 -19.73
C ASP A 204 -16.69 -6.15 -19.55
N MET A 205 -16.58 -7.47 -19.75
CA MET A 205 -15.30 -8.19 -19.73
C MET A 205 -14.36 -7.77 -20.86
N LYS A 206 -14.90 -7.56 -22.06
CA LYS A 206 -14.12 -7.04 -23.21
C LYS A 206 -13.65 -5.62 -22.97
N GLU A 207 -14.46 -4.77 -22.35
CA GLU A 207 -14.09 -3.39 -21.98
C GLU A 207 -12.99 -3.38 -20.90
N ALA A 208 -13.16 -4.14 -19.82
CA ALA A 208 -12.16 -4.26 -18.77
C ALA A 208 -10.83 -4.82 -19.29
N ALA A 209 -10.88 -5.83 -20.17
CA ALA A 209 -9.68 -6.39 -20.79
C ALA A 209 -8.91 -5.34 -21.61
N ARG A 210 -9.63 -4.57 -22.44
CA ARG A 210 -9.05 -3.47 -23.23
C ARG A 210 -8.46 -2.39 -22.34
N PHE A 211 -9.16 -2.01 -21.27
CA PHE A 211 -8.66 -1.03 -20.30
C PHE A 211 -7.40 -1.50 -19.56
N ARG A 212 -7.21 -2.81 -19.43
CA ARG A 212 -5.98 -3.43 -18.91
C ARG A 212 -4.91 -3.63 -19.98
N GLY A 213 -5.13 -3.19 -21.21
CA GLY A 213 -4.21 -3.28 -22.33
C GLY A 213 -4.21 -4.61 -23.07
N GLY A 214 -5.19 -5.48 -22.80
CA GLY A 214 -5.33 -6.78 -23.46
C GLY A 214 -6.69 -6.95 -24.13
N GLU A 215 -7.08 -8.21 -24.31
CA GLU A 215 -8.33 -8.58 -24.98
C GLU A 215 -8.96 -9.82 -24.35
N CYS A 216 -10.29 -9.88 -24.34
CA CYS A 216 -11.06 -11.08 -24.02
C CYS A 216 -11.47 -11.76 -25.33
N LEU A 217 -10.94 -12.97 -25.55
CA LEU A 217 -11.11 -13.76 -26.78
C LEU A 217 -12.36 -14.65 -26.76
N SER A 218 -12.96 -14.88 -25.59
CA SER A 218 -14.24 -15.58 -25.47
C SER A 218 -15.33 -14.88 -26.28
N GLN A 219 -16.19 -15.70 -26.91
CA GLN A 219 -17.30 -15.22 -27.77
C GLN A 219 -18.64 -15.20 -27.03
N GLU A 220 -18.75 -15.94 -25.93
CA GLU A 220 -19.95 -16.07 -25.11
C GLU A 220 -19.62 -16.00 -23.63
N MET A 221 -20.61 -15.57 -22.84
CA MET A 221 -20.63 -15.56 -21.39
C MET A 221 -22.10 -15.40 -20.98
N ASP A 222 -22.57 -16.23 -20.05
CA ASP A 222 -23.89 -16.06 -19.47
C ASP A 222 -23.95 -14.77 -18.63
N THR A 223 -25.05 -14.02 -18.78
CA THR A 223 -25.21 -12.77 -18.03
C THR A 223 -25.25 -13.07 -16.53
N GLY A 224 -24.37 -12.43 -15.79
CA GLY A 224 -24.23 -12.62 -14.34
C GLY A 224 -23.40 -13.82 -13.92
N ASP A 225 -22.71 -14.51 -14.83
CA ASP A 225 -21.79 -15.59 -14.46
C ASP A 225 -20.41 -15.03 -14.05
N TRP A 226 -20.06 -15.18 -12.78
CA TRP A 226 -18.79 -14.72 -12.22
C TRP A 226 -17.71 -15.79 -12.13
N SER A 227 -18.05 -17.03 -12.47
CA SER A 227 -17.29 -18.23 -12.12
C SER A 227 -16.66 -18.91 -13.33
N THR A 228 -17.37 -18.96 -14.46
CA THR A 228 -16.85 -19.60 -15.67
C THR A 228 -15.64 -18.84 -16.20
N LYS A 229 -14.58 -19.58 -16.50
CA LYS A 229 -13.34 -19.00 -17.00
C LYS A 229 -13.53 -18.53 -18.44
N LEU A 230 -13.14 -17.29 -18.70
CA LEU A 230 -13.02 -16.72 -20.04
C LEU A 230 -11.55 -16.73 -20.48
N HIS A 231 -11.34 -16.66 -21.79
CA HIS A 231 -10.04 -16.65 -22.42
C HIS A 231 -9.58 -15.23 -22.66
N PHE A 232 -8.39 -14.88 -22.17
CA PHE A 232 -7.80 -13.55 -22.29
C PHE A 232 -6.40 -13.60 -22.93
N VAL A 233 -5.99 -12.48 -23.50
CA VAL A 233 -4.62 -12.20 -23.92
C VAL A 233 -4.18 -10.84 -23.42
N CYS A 234 -2.99 -10.74 -22.83
CA CYS A 234 -2.45 -9.48 -22.33
C CYS A 234 -1.70 -8.68 -23.41
N SER A 235 -1.30 -7.44 -23.08
CA SER A 235 -0.55 -6.53 -23.96
C SER A 235 0.83 -7.03 -24.44
N GLN A 236 1.33 -8.10 -23.82
CA GLN A 236 2.58 -8.80 -24.16
C GLN A 236 2.33 -10.11 -24.92
N GLY A 237 1.09 -10.45 -25.25
CA GLY A 237 0.75 -11.68 -26.00
C GLY A 237 0.57 -12.93 -25.15
N HIS A 238 0.82 -12.89 -23.83
CA HIS A 238 0.52 -14.03 -22.95
C HIS A 238 -0.98 -14.32 -22.92
N SER A 239 -1.32 -15.59 -23.12
CA SER A 239 -2.69 -16.10 -23.11
C SER A 239 -2.99 -16.83 -21.80
N PHE A 240 -4.16 -16.57 -21.21
CA PHE A 240 -4.55 -17.14 -19.91
C PHE A 240 -6.07 -17.24 -19.77
N HIS A 241 -6.51 -18.03 -18.78
CA HIS A 241 -7.92 -18.21 -18.46
C HIS A 241 -8.22 -17.72 -17.05
N ALA A 242 -9.28 -16.92 -16.89
CA ALA A 242 -9.67 -16.37 -15.60
C ALA A 242 -11.18 -16.15 -15.56
N SER A 243 -11.77 -16.21 -14.37
CA SER A 243 -13.18 -15.89 -14.20
C SER A 243 -13.40 -14.37 -14.13
N PRO A 244 -14.60 -13.86 -14.44
CA PRO A 244 -14.94 -12.45 -14.23
C PRO A 244 -14.67 -11.97 -12.81
N PHE A 245 -14.91 -12.81 -11.80
CA PHE A 245 -14.56 -12.51 -10.41
C PHE A 245 -13.08 -12.21 -10.22
N LEU A 246 -12.22 -13.07 -10.76
CA LEU A 246 -10.79 -12.95 -10.58
C LEU A 246 -10.25 -11.66 -11.20
N ILE A 247 -10.80 -11.25 -12.34
CA ILE A 247 -10.37 -10.08 -13.12
C ILE A 247 -10.93 -8.76 -12.57
N LEU A 248 -12.22 -8.73 -12.23
CA LEU A 248 -12.90 -7.48 -11.84
C LEU A 248 -12.85 -7.24 -10.34
N ARG A 249 -13.16 -8.25 -9.52
CA ARG A 249 -13.28 -8.10 -8.06
C ARG A 249 -11.96 -8.31 -7.34
N ALA A 250 -11.23 -9.38 -7.69
CA ALA A 250 -9.95 -9.68 -7.06
C ALA A 250 -8.76 -8.96 -7.72
N GLY A 251 -8.99 -8.25 -8.83
CA GLY A 251 -8.00 -7.39 -9.48
C GLY A 251 -6.84 -8.11 -10.17
N HIS A 252 -6.91 -9.43 -10.36
CA HIS A 252 -5.86 -10.17 -11.06
C HIS A 252 -5.90 -9.91 -12.57
N TRP A 253 -4.77 -10.20 -13.22
CA TRP A 253 -4.62 -10.09 -14.66
C TRP A 253 -3.67 -11.19 -15.17
N CYS A 254 -2.63 -10.84 -15.91
CA CYS A 254 -1.66 -11.79 -16.44
C CYS A 254 -0.63 -12.20 -15.37
N GLU A 255 -0.62 -13.48 -15.02
CA GLU A 255 0.31 -14.06 -14.03
C GLU A 255 1.78 -14.04 -14.48
N THR A 256 2.05 -14.01 -15.79
CA THR A 256 3.43 -13.92 -16.30
C THR A 256 3.95 -12.49 -16.15
N CYS A 257 3.13 -11.50 -16.48
CA CYS A 257 3.51 -10.09 -16.42
C CYS A 257 3.74 -9.62 -14.97
N VAL A 258 2.94 -10.08 -14.01
CA VAL A 258 3.05 -9.65 -12.60
C VAL A 258 4.32 -10.18 -11.92
N LYS A 259 4.89 -11.30 -12.39
CA LYS A 259 6.13 -11.87 -11.84
C LYS A 259 7.38 -11.05 -12.18
N ASN A 260 7.31 -10.21 -13.22
CA ASN A 260 8.45 -9.43 -13.68
C ASN A 260 8.21 -7.92 -13.49
N THR A 261 8.56 -7.43 -12.30
CA THR A 261 8.41 -6.03 -11.90
C THR A 261 9.22 -5.06 -12.76
N ALA A 262 10.32 -5.51 -13.38
CA ALA A 262 11.14 -4.68 -14.27
C ALA A 262 10.38 -4.23 -15.52
N THR A 263 9.27 -4.88 -15.86
CA THR A 263 8.45 -4.53 -17.03
C THR A 263 7.26 -3.62 -16.69
N TYR A 264 7.11 -3.18 -15.43
CA TYR A 264 5.95 -2.39 -15.00
C TYR A 264 5.79 -1.08 -15.77
N GLU A 265 6.88 -0.38 -16.08
CA GLU A 265 6.82 0.82 -16.90
C GLU A 265 6.25 0.52 -18.30
N GLN A 266 6.75 -0.53 -18.95
CA GLN A 266 6.26 -0.96 -20.27
C GLN A 266 4.78 -1.39 -20.20
N GLN A 267 4.39 -2.09 -19.13
CA GLN A 267 3.01 -2.47 -18.89
C GLN A 267 2.12 -1.23 -18.73
N ALA A 268 2.55 -0.24 -17.94
CA ALA A 268 1.84 1.02 -17.73
C ALA A 268 1.65 1.83 -19.03
N ARG A 269 2.60 1.76 -19.98
CA ARG A 269 2.43 2.40 -21.30
C ARG A 269 1.30 1.79 -22.13
N LYS A 270 0.99 0.50 -21.93
CA LYS A 270 -0.04 -0.22 -22.69
C LYS A 270 -1.35 -0.46 -21.91
N SER A 271 -1.31 -0.35 -20.59
CA SER A 271 -2.42 -0.65 -19.69
C SER A 271 -2.86 0.63 -18.98
N PRO A 272 -3.95 1.29 -19.45
CA PRO A 272 -4.58 2.39 -18.71
C PRO A 272 -4.79 2.07 -17.23
N PHE A 273 -5.19 0.83 -16.90
CA PHE A 273 -5.31 0.39 -15.51
C PHE A 273 -4.02 0.56 -14.71
N MET A 274 -2.91 -0.03 -15.18
CA MET A 274 -1.60 0.06 -14.50
C MET A 274 -1.05 1.49 -14.50
N ALA A 275 -1.33 2.27 -15.55
CA ALA A 275 -0.86 3.65 -15.67
C ALA A 275 -1.35 4.55 -14.53
N GLN A 276 -2.55 4.29 -13.99
CA GLN A 276 -3.11 5.06 -12.87
C GLN A 276 -2.21 5.03 -11.64
N VAL A 277 -1.68 3.85 -11.30
CA VAL A 277 -0.81 3.66 -10.13
C VAL A 277 0.64 4.03 -10.48
N TRP A 278 1.14 3.56 -11.63
CA TRP A 278 2.53 3.79 -12.02
C TRP A 278 2.89 5.29 -12.09
N ARG A 279 2.02 6.11 -12.68
CA ARG A 279 2.26 7.55 -12.86
C ARG A 279 2.12 8.36 -11.58
N ALA A 280 1.40 7.85 -10.58
CA ALA A 280 1.33 8.48 -9.27
C ALA A 280 2.71 8.45 -8.58
N ASP A 281 3.41 7.32 -8.70
CA ASP A 281 4.75 7.13 -8.11
C ASP A 281 5.91 7.56 -9.02
N HIS A 282 5.67 7.60 -10.33
CA HIS A 282 6.64 7.94 -11.37
C HIS A 282 6.05 9.03 -12.30
N PRO A 283 5.94 10.27 -11.82
CA PRO A 283 5.45 11.35 -12.65
C PRO A 283 6.34 11.48 -13.89
N ILE A 284 5.72 11.59 -15.06
CA ILE A 284 6.44 11.83 -16.31
C ILE A 284 7.17 13.16 -16.14
N GLN A 285 8.51 13.11 -16.10
CA GLN A 285 9.29 14.32 -16.29
C GLN A 285 8.95 14.81 -17.69
N ASN A 286 8.17 15.89 -17.79
CA ASN A 286 7.94 16.56 -19.05
C ASN A 286 9.28 17.13 -19.53
N THR A 287 10.10 16.32 -20.18
CA THR A 287 11.14 16.80 -21.09
C THR A 287 10.47 17.23 -22.39
N PHE A 288 9.64 18.27 -22.30
CA PHE A 288 9.49 19.19 -23.41
C PHE A 288 10.56 20.25 -23.22
N SER A 289 11.80 19.90 -23.59
CA SER A 289 12.70 20.90 -24.13
C SER A 289 12.01 21.41 -25.40
N SER A 290 11.34 22.55 -25.28
CA SER A 290 10.93 23.35 -26.42
C SER A 290 12.15 23.55 -27.32
N SER A 291 12.08 22.91 -28.48
CA SER A 291 12.88 23.20 -29.68
C SER A 291 12.73 24.67 -30.09
#